data_AF-A0A2P4SUP6-F1
#
_entry.id   AF-A0A2P4SUP6-F1
#
_cell.length_a   1.000
_cell.length_b   1.000
_cell.length_c   1.000
_cell.angle_alpha   90.00
_cell.angle_beta   90.00
_cell.angle_gamma   90.00
#
_symmetry.space_group_name_H-M   'P 1'
#
loop_
_entity.id
_entity.type
_entity.pdbx_description
1 polymer ?
#
loop_
_entity_poly.entity_id
_entity_poly.type
_entity_poly.pdbx_seq_one_letter_code
_entity_poly.pdbx_strand_id
1 'polypeptide(L)'
;MSGKGVGSAHQANYLFMKKCVQSNPVVPIQQQWLMSMLALVPQPLMEGKDRELLIEKLLGEIIRDFEKSMRRCVVRSVLIKPDVKGLEDEEEAPLPLSPLGLDFSSPWHKRFVQAKKRILSNLHILHPTMKTLLDFGYAELSTFLIADFLSFRLKGPIDCESLKTDISLSCSKAEEKILNTWYQRVISLFTQEAASSGVNLDQLDSFYSCVATLMTNQLRDLLIRNVEAFVKLFDPEDSSCLPLFKMELIIGEKHVEFYPSFQELEEAILYVVNRIGQTLQNVQTVHSWLAGGMATLRTELPTHVIVWATSALKKVIRDNLEGPKEYFENYVGRYGWLVDGTAQARIERFEAEQHSFGEYTAFIDEFFALKKEIMSLPEVIHFPMICLNCEDLKQGLAGNAKAFAKILMDRIVANYREENEKICREFEAIKERALKVPESTEEMVETIAYIKEVKAKGLQDLSLRIKVNDGYFILYLSPDL
;
A
#
# COMPACT_ATOMS: atom_id res chain seq x y z
N MET A 1 52.08 -3.17 -73.28
CA MET A 1 51.27 -3.74 -72.17
C MET A 1 51.96 -3.54 -70.82
N SER A 2 52.24 -2.30 -70.37
CA SER A 2 53.01 -2.06 -69.12
C SER A 2 52.27 -1.25 -68.05
N GLY A 3 51.05 -0.76 -68.31
CA GLY A 3 50.33 0.13 -67.36
C GLY A 3 49.37 -0.56 -66.39
N LYS A 4 48.93 -1.80 -66.67
CA LYS A 4 47.91 -2.49 -65.83
C LYS A 4 48.47 -3.20 -64.60
N GLY A 5 49.75 -3.61 -64.61
CA GLY A 5 50.36 -4.33 -63.48
C GLY A 5 50.80 -3.43 -62.32
N VAL A 6 51.17 -2.18 -62.62
CA VAL A 6 51.70 -1.22 -61.62
C VAL A 6 50.59 -0.72 -60.69
N GLY A 7 49.40 -0.42 -61.22
CA GLY A 7 48.25 0.02 -60.40
C GLY A 7 47.78 -1.04 -59.39
N SER A 8 47.73 -2.31 -59.79
CA SER A 8 47.31 -3.41 -58.89
C SER A 8 48.32 -3.66 -57.76
N ALA A 9 49.62 -3.51 -58.01
CA ALA A 9 50.65 -3.66 -56.98
C ALA A 9 50.62 -2.52 -55.95
N HIS A 10 50.41 -1.27 -56.39
CA HIS A 10 50.26 -0.14 -55.48
C HIS A 10 49.00 -0.24 -54.61
N GLN A 11 47.89 -0.74 -55.16
CA GLN A 11 46.67 -1.02 -54.42
C GLN A 11 46.89 -2.08 -53.32
N ALA A 12 47.49 -3.23 -53.67
CA ALA A 12 47.77 -4.30 -52.73
C ALA A 12 48.74 -3.86 -51.61
N ASN A 13 49.78 -3.08 -51.96
CA ASN A 13 50.74 -2.54 -50.99
C ASN A 13 50.08 -1.54 -50.03
N TYR A 14 49.21 -0.66 -50.51
CA TYR A 14 48.49 0.28 -49.64
C TYR A 14 47.57 -0.44 -48.65
N LEU A 15 46.79 -1.43 -49.10
CA LEU A 15 45.91 -2.21 -48.23
C LEU A 15 46.70 -3.00 -47.18
N PHE A 16 47.86 -3.57 -47.57
CA PHE A 16 48.76 -4.24 -46.65
C PHE A 16 49.30 -3.27 -45.59
N MET A 17 49.83 -2.11 -46.01
CA MET A 17 50.33 -1.09 -45.08
C MET A 17 49.23 -0.54 -44.17
N LYS A 18 48.01 -0.29 -44.70
CA LYS A 18 46.84 0.12 -43.91
C LYS A 18 46.54 -0.89 -42.81
N LYS A 19 46.53 -2.19 -43.15
CA LYS A 19 46.30 -3.26 -42.17
C LYS A 19 47.40 -3.30 -41.10
N CYS A 20 48.66 -3.10 -41.47
CA CYS A 20 49.78 -3.00 -40.52
C CYS A 20 49.59 -1.82 -39.55
N VAL A 21 49.23 -0.64 -40.07
CA VAL A 21 49.02 0.56 -39.24
C VAL A 21 47.79 0.41 -38.33
N GLN A 22 46.70 -0.20 -38.81
CA GLN A 22 45.49 -0.46 -38.00
C GLN A 22 45.69 -1.52 -36.90
N SER A 23 46.71 -2.37 -37.06
CA SER A 23 47.07 -3.39 -36.07
C SER A 23 47.89 -2.83 -34.91
N ASN A 24 48.41 -1.60 -35.03
CA ASN A 24 49.09 -0.94 -33.92
C ASN A 24 48.10 -0.58 -32.81
N PRO A 25 48.49 -0.76 -31.53
CA PRO A 25 47.65 -0.37 -30.42
C PRO A 25 47.44 1.15 -30.43
N VAL A 26 46.18 1.56 -30.41
CA VAL A 26 45.79 2.96 -30.20
C VAL A 26 45.64 3.23 -28.71
N VAL A 27 45.90 4.46 -28.30
CA VAL A 27 45.66 4.88 -26.92
C VAL A 27 44.17 4.69 -26.61
N PRO A 28 43.81 3.89 -25.59
CA PRO A 28 42.41 3.67 -25.23
C PRO A 28 41.80 4.95 -24.66
N ILE A 29 40.46 5.02 -24.66
CA ILE A 29 39.76 6.13 -24.03
C ILE A 29 40.09 6.19 -22.53
N GLN A 30 40.29 7.39 -22.00
CA GLN A 30 40.60 7.56 -20.59
C GLN A 30 39.37 7.25 -19.72
N GLN A 31 39.56 6.45 -18.66
CA GLN A 31 38.48 6.07 -17.76
C GLN A 31 37.78 7.29 -17.13
N GLN A 32 38.53 8.36 -16.87
CA GLN A 32 38.00 9.62 -16.32
C GLN A 32 36.93 10.25 -17.24
N TRP A 33 37.08 10.12 -18.56
CA TRP A 33 36.10 10.65 -19.52
C TRP A 33 34.81 9.86 -19.50
N LEU A 34 34.90 8.53 -19.42
CA LEU A 34 33.73 7.65 -19.26
C LEU A 34 32.99 7.95 -17.94
N MET A 35 33.73 8.11 -16.84
CA MET A 35 33.14 8.47 -15.54
C MET A 35 32.46 9.85 -15.59
N SER A 36 33.06 10.82 -16.27
CA SER A 36 32.47 12.15 -16.43
C SER A 36 31.20 12.12 -17.28
N MET A 37 31.16 11.29 -18.33
CA MET A 37 29.94 11.07 -19.13
C MET A 37 28.82 10.48 -18.28
N LEU A 38 29.12 9.49 -17.43
CA LEU A 38 28.15 8.89 -16.53
C LEU A 38 27.65 9.88 -15.47
N ALA A 39 28.51 10.76 -14.96
CA ALA A 39 28.13 11.78 -13.99
C ALA A 39 27.11 12.80 -14.52
N LEU A 40 26.98 12.92 -15.85
CA LEU A 40 25.96 13.76 -16.50
C LEU A 40 24.60 13.07 -16.62
N VAL A 41 24.53 11.76 -16.36
CA VAL A 41 23.30 10.97 -16.43
C VAL A 41 22.65 10.92 -15.05
N PRO A 42 21.36 11.29 -14.92
CA PRO A 42 20.64 11.17 -13.66
C PRO A 42 20.63 9.73 -13.11
N GLN A 43 20.92 9.59 -11.83
CA GLN A 43 21.01 8.31 -11.11
C GLN A 43 19.79 7.38 -11.30
N PRO A 44 18.52 7.86 -11.28
CA PRO A 44 17.36 7.00 -11.50
C PRO A 44 17.34 6.31 -12.88
N LEU A 45 18.02 6.87 -13.87
CA LEU A 45 18.15 6.29 -15.20
C LEU A 45 19.26 5.24 -15.30
N MET A 46 20.09 5.14 -14.26
CA MET A 46 21.20 4.20 -14.18
C MET A 46 20.90 2.98 -13.33
N GLU A 47 20.00 3.10 -12.36
CA GLU A 47 19.69 2.05 -11.40
C GLU A 47 18.74 0.98 -11.97
N GLY A 48 19.04 -0.29 -11.69
CA GLY A 48 18.21 -1.45 -12.05
C GLY A 48 18.89 -2.38 -13.06
N LYS A 49 18.68 -3.70 -12.90
CA LYS A 49 19.39 -4.75 -13.67
C LYS A 49 19.40 -4.52 -15.19
N ASP A 50 18.27 -4.17 -15.78
CA ASP A 50 18.19 -3.97 -17.24
C ASP A 50 18.87 -2.66 -17.70
N ARG A 51 18.89 -1.64 -16.84
CA ARG A 51 19.48 -0.32 -17.14
C ARG A 51 21.00 -0.36 -16.98
N GLU A 52 21.50 -1.09 -15.98
CA GLU A 52 22.93 -1.35 -15.81
C GLU A 52 23.52 -2.08 -17.03
N LEU A 53 22.83 -3.12 -17.52
CA LEU A 53 23.21 -3.82 -18.75
C LEU A 53 23.21 -2.91 -19.99
N LEU A 54 22.23 -2.00 -20.08
CA LEU A 54 22.16 -1.02 -21.16
C LEU A 54 23.34 -0.04 -21.11
N ILE A 55 23.71 0.43 -19.91
CA ILE A 55 24.84 1.32 -19.71
C ILE A 55 26.16 0.66 -20.12
N GLU A 56 26.39 -0.58 -19.72
CA GLU A 56 27.57 -1.33 -20.15
C GLU A 56 27.64 -1.44 -21.68
N LYS A 57 26.51 -1.72 -22.32
CA LYS A 57 26.42 -1.80 -23.79
C LYS A 57 26.76 -0.47 -24.46
N LEU A 58 26.22 0.64 -23.94
CA LEU A 58 26.45 1.99 -24.45
C LEU A 58 27.89 2.45 -24.23
N LEU A 59 28.47 2.21 -23.06
CA LEU A 59 29.88 2.49 -22.79
C LEU A 59 30.78 1.69 -23.74
N GLY A 60 30.46 0.41 -23.95
CA GLY A 60 31.15 -0.43 -24.91
C GLY A 60 31.07 0.13 -26.34
N GLU A 61 29.94 0.71 -26.74
CA GLU A 61 29.78 1.37 -28.05
C GLU A 61 30.68 2.61 -28.16
N ILE A 62 30.68 3.48 -27.16
CA ILE A 62 31.52 4.68 -27.11
C ILE A 62 33.01 4.30 -27.21
N ILE A 63 33.44 3.27 -26.47
CA ILE A 63 34.84 2.79 -26.51
C ILE A 63 35.20 2.32 -27.93
N ARG A 64 34.34 1.49 -28.54
CA ARG A 64 34.57 0.97 -29.91
C ARG A 64 34.64 2.09 -30.94
N ASP A 65 33.76 3.08 -30.84
CA ASP A 65 33.73 4.21 -31.79
C ASP A 65 34.92 5.14 -31.62
N PHE A 66 35.35 5.37 -30.38
CA PHE A 66 36.58 6.10 -30.09
C PHE A 66 37.80 5.37 -30.68
N GLU A 67 37.95 4.07 -30.41
CA GLU A 67 39.06 3.29 -30.96
C GLU A 67 39.05 3.28 -32.49
N LYS A 68 37.88 3.12 -33.11
CA LYS A 68 37.72 3.17 -34.56
C LYS A 68 38.17 4.52 -35.12
N SER A 69 37.78 5.62 -34.46
CA SER A 69 38.16 6.98 -34.83
C SER A 69 39.66 7.24 -34.64
N MET A 70 40.26 6.73 -33.58
CA MET A 70 41.70 6.83 -33.32
C MET A 70 42.52 6.03 -34.34
N ARG A 71 42.14 4.77 -34.61
CA ARG A 71 42.82 3.94 -35.63
C ARG A 71 42.78 4.62 -37.00
N ARG A 72 41.64 5.21 -37.32
CA ARG A 72 41.44 6.02 -38.52
C ARG A 72 42.35 7.25 -38.58
N CYS A 73 42.47 7.98 -37.47
CA CYS A 73 43.38 9.13 -37.36
C CYS A 73 44.85 8.71 -37.57
N VAL A 74 45.27 7.60 -36.98
CA VAL A 74 46.63 7.05 -37.13
C VAL A 74 46.89 6.64 -38.58
N VAL A 75 45.97 5.94 -39.23
CA VAL A 75 46.10 5.59 -40.66
C VAL A 75 46.27 6.83 -41.53
N ARG A 76 45.47 7.88 -41.31
CA ARG A 76 45.54 9.13 -42.10
C ARG A 76 46.80 9.95 -41.86
N SER A 77 47.35 9.91 -40.65
CA SER A 77 48.57 10.66 -40.32
C SER A 77 49.84 9.96 -40.82
N VAL A 78 49.82 8.63 -40.93
CA VAL A 78 50.99 7.83 -41.33
C VAL A 78 50.99 7.49 -42.83
N LEU A 79 49.81 7.25 -43.42
CA LEU A 79 49.69 6.79 -44.81
C LEU A 79 48.96 7.83 -45.68
N ILE A 80 49.57 8.15 -46.82
CA ILE A 80 48.92 8.93 -47.88
C ILE A 80 48.26 7.94 -48.85
N LYS A 81 46.95 8.11 -49.09
CA LYS A 81 46.20 7.30 -50.05
C LYS A 81 46.72 7.58 -51.47
N PRO A 82 47.17 6.56 -52.22
CA PRO A 82 47.57 6.74 -53.61
C PRO A 82 46.35 6.85 -54.54
N ASP A 83 46.44 7.71 -55.56
CA ASP A 83 45.39 7.92 -56.55
C ASP A 83 45.39 6.80 -57.61
N VAL A 84 44.79 5.65 -57.25
CA VAL A 84 44.73 4.44 -58.08
C VAL A 84 43.30 3.89 -58.13
N LYS A 85 42.84 3.56 -59.34
CA LYS A 85 41.52 2.94 -59.58
C LYS A 85 41.37 1.65 -58.77
N GLY A 86 40.27 1.53 -58.01
CA GLY A 86 39.98 0.39 -57.13
C GLY A 86 40.19 0.64 -55.63
N LEU A 87 40.63 1.83 -55.22
CA LEU A 87 40.64 2.30 -53.82
C LEU A 87 39.51 3.33 -53.54
N GLU A 88 38.48 3.37 -54.38
CA GLU A 88 37.36 4.31 -54.30
C GLU A 88 36.51 4.05 -53.05
N ASP A 89 36.23 2.77 -52.75
CA ASP A 89 35.48 2.36 -51.54
C ASP A 89 36.28 2.53 -50.22
N GLU A 90 37.61 2.71 -50.30
CA GLU A 90 38.48 2.99 -49.16
C GLU A 90 38.47 4.48 -48.76
N GLU A 91 37.68 5.29 -49.46
CA GLU A 91 37.44 6.69 -49.12
C GLU A 91 36.54 6.79 -47.89
N GLU A 92 37.15 6.61 -46.71
CA GLU A 92 36.45 6.80 -45.46
C GLU A 92 35.93 8.25 -45.37
N ALA A 93 34.60 8.40 -45.24
CA ALA A 93 33.87 9.67 -45.24
C ALA A 93 34.59 10.75 -44.44
N PRO A 94 34.96 11.92 -45.02
CA PRO A 94 35.76 12.94 -44.35
C PRO A 94 35.26 13.22 -42.93
N LEU A 95 36.18 13.58 -42.02
CA LEU A 95 35.75 14.03 -40.69
C LEU A 95 34.66 15.08 -40.90
N PRO A 96 33.52 15.00 -40.17
CA PRO A 96 32.47 15.99 -40.32
C PRO A 96 33.09 17.36 -40.07
N LEU A 97 33.34 18.10 -41.14
CA LEU A 97 33.75 19.48 -41.06
C LEU A 97 32.56 20.23 -40.50
N SER A 98 32.80 21.14 -39.56
CA SER A 98 31.81 22.18 -39.25
C SER A 98 31.36 22.75 -40.59
N PRO A 99 30.06 22.68 -40.92
CA PRO A 99 29.64 22.88 -42.30
C PRO A 99 29.90 24.34 -42.68
N LEU A 100 31.02 24.55 -43.37
CA LEU A 100 31.48 25.83 -43.88
C LEU A 100 30.89 25.99 -45.28
N GLY A 101 30.15 27.09 -45.49
CA GLY A 101 29.43 27.31 -46.74
C GLY A 101 28.09 26.56 -46.84
N LEU A 102 27.36 26.42 -45.71
CA LEU A 102 25.95 26.03 -45.76
C LEU A 102 25.20 27.00 -46.68
N ASP A 103 24.62 26.46 -47.75
CA ASP A 103 23.78 27.24 -48.65
C ASP A 103 22.40 27.48 -48.00
N PHE A 104 22.31 28.61 -47.31
CA PHE A 104 21.07 29.12 -46.73
C PHE A 104 20.07 29.67 -47.77
N SER A 105 20.39 29.62 -49.07
CA SER A 105 19.45 29.98 -50.14
C SER A 105 18.32 28.97 -50.33
N SER A 106 18.42 27.82 -49.68
CA SER A 106 17.42 26.76 -49.69
C SER A 106 16.01 27.28 -49.32
N PRO A 107 14.94 26.89 -50.03
CA PRO A 107 13.57 27.41 -49.79
C PRO A 107 13.02 27.10 -48.39
N TRP A 108 13.54 26.06 -47.71
CA TRP A 108 13.19 25.75 -46.33
C TRP A 108 13.81 26.71 -45.30
N HIS A 109 14.93 27.38 -45.62
CA HIS A 109 15.60 28.28 -44.68
C HIS A 109 14.72 29.45 -44.28
N LYS A 110 14.00 30.04 -45.24
CA LYS A 110 13.00 31.08 -44.98
C LYS A 110 11.92 30.59 -44.01
N ARG A 111 11.42 29.36 -44.21
CA ARG A 111 10.43 28.74 -43.31
C ARG A 111 11.01 28.47 -41.92
N PHE A 112 12.25 28.01 -41.83
CA PHE A 112 12.96 27.79 -40.58
C PHE A 112 13.15 29.11 -39.81
N VAL A 113 13.64 30.16 -40.46
CA VAL A 113 13.84 31.48 -39.83
C VAL A 113 12.49 32.06 -39.38
N GLN A 114 11.44 31.91 -40.19
CA GLN A 114 10.08 32.30 -39.80
C GLN A 114 9.58 31.52 -38.58
N ALA A 115 9.75 30.21 -38.56
CA ALA A 115 9.36 29.36 -37.43
C ALA A 115 10.17 29.70 -36.17
N LYS A 116 11.48 29.89 -36.28
CA LYS A 116 12.35 30.31 -35.19
C LYS A 116 11.92 31.66 -34.62
N LYS A 117 11.65 32.65 -35.48
CA LYS A 117 11.17 33.97 -35.06
C LYS A 117 9.82 33.87 -34.35
N ARG A 118 8.90 33.04 -34.87
CA ARG A 118 7.59 32.78 -34.27
C ARG A 118 7.69 32.06 -32.92
N ILE A 119 8.63 31.14 -32.76
CA ILE A 119 8.88 30.47 -31.47
C ILE A 119 9.43 31.50 -30.48
N LEU A 120 10.45 32.26 -30.88
CA LEU A 120 11.10 33.25 -30.01
C LEU A 120 10.13 34.35 -29.55
N SER A 121 9.20 34.79 -30.42
CA SER A 121 8.23 35.84 -30.09
C SER A 121 7.05 35.40 -29.23
N ASN A 122 6.73 34.10 -29.17
CA ASN A 122 5.53 33.60 -28.49
C ASN A 122 5.82 32.76 -27.26
N LEU A 123 6.99 32.10 -27.21
CA LEU A 123 7.28 31.12 -26.17
C LEU A 123 7.90 31.76 -24.92
N HIS A 124 8.53 32.94 -25.05
CA HIS A 124 9.09 33.77 -23.96
C HIS A 124 10.06 33.07 -22.97
N ILE A 125 10.51 31.83 -23.24
CA ILE A 125 11.32 31.03 -22.32
C ILE A 125 12.64 31.71 -21.93
N LEU A 126 13.22 32.51 -22.84
CA LEU A 126 14.50 33.19 -22.61
C LEU A 126 14.33 34.56 -21.90
N HIS A 127 13.10 34.95 -21.56
CA HIS A 127 12.85 36.23 -20.90
C HIS A 127 13.43 36.20 -19.47
N PRO A 128 14.17 37.24 -19.03
CA PRO A 128 14.82 37.26 -17.71
C PRO A 128 13.85 36.99 -16.54
N THR A 129 12.63 37.51 -16.60
CA THR A 129 11.58 37.27 -15.60
C THR A 129 11.22 35.79 -15.43
N MET A 130 11.27 34.98 -16.51
CA MET A 130 11.00 33.54 -16.44
C MET A 130 12.08 32.81 -15.68
N LYS A 131 13.35 33.24 -15.83
CA LYS A 131 14.46 32.71 -15.04
C LYS A 131 14.25 33.01 -13.55
N THR A 132 13.92 34.25 -13.19
CA THR A 132 13.66 34.62 -11.79
C THR A 132 12.49 33.82 -11.19
N LEU A 133 11.41 33.63 -11.96
CA LEU A 133 10.28 32.78 -11.58
C LEU A 133 10.70 31.33 -11.37
N LEU A 134 11.57 30.80 -12.24
CA LEU A 134 12.12 29.46 -12.09
C LEU A 134 12.94 29.33 -10.80
N ASP A 135 13.80 30.31 -10.51
CA ASP A 135 14.63 30.35 -9.31
C ASP A 135 13.78 30.39 -8.03
N PHE A 136 12.66 31.12 -8.03
CA PHE A 136 11.71 31.12 -6.89
C PHE A 136 11.09 29.75 -6.65
N GLY A 137 10.66 29.06 -7.71
CA GLY A 137 10.11 27.71 -7.56
C GLY A 137 11.16 26.70 -7.11
N TYR A 138 12.40 26.79 -7.60
CA TYR A 138 13.47 25.91 -7.14
C TYR A 138 13.78 26.14 -5.65
N ALA A 139 13.87 27.40 -5.21
CA ALA A 139 14.19 27.73 -3.83
C ALA A 139 13.11 27.25 -2.83
N GLU A 140 11.82 27.41 -3.17
CA GLU A 140 10.72 27.14 -2.23
C GLU A 140 10.12 25.73 -2.39
N LEU A 141 10.09 25.16 -3.60
CA LEU A 141 9.32 23.94 -3.91
C LEU A 141 10.19 22.69 -4.10
N SER A 142 11.49 22.83 -4.38
CA SER A 142 12.35 21.69 -4.77
C SER A 142 12.50 20.61 -3.69
N THR A 143 12.46 20.97 -2.41
CA THR A 143 12.54 20.00 -1.29
C THR A 143 11.27 19.97 -0.46
N PHE A 144 10.19 20.60 -0.95
CA PHE A 144 8.97 20.75 -0.18
C PHE A 144 8.16 19.46 -0.17
N LEU A 145 7.88 18.94 1.03
CA LEU A 145 6.93 17.86 1.24
C LEU A 145 5.64 18.41 1.84
N ILE A 146 4.51 18.01 1.28
CA ILE A 146 3.16 18.37 1.72
C ILE A 146 2.88 17.80 3.11
N ALA A 147 3.38 16.60 3.38
CA ALA A 147 3.27 15.95 4.67
C ALA A 147 4.61 15.29 5.04
N ASP A 148 4.85 15.19 6.35
CA ASP A 148 5.98 14.44 6.90
C ASP A 148 5.63 12.94 6.94
N PHE A 149 5.78 12.29 5.80
CA PHE A 149 5.47 10.88 5.62
C PHE A 149 6.33 9.94 6.47
N LEU A 150 7.57 10.32 6.79
CA LEU A 150 8.48 9.49 7.61
C LEU A 150 8.02 9.44 9.08
N SER A 151 7.36 10.51 9.55
CA SER A 151 6.79 10.54 10.90
C SER A 151 5.68 9.50 11.13
N PHE A 152 5.07 8.96 10.07
CA PHE A 152 3.97 8.01 10.17
C PHE A 152 4.35 6.79 10.99
N ARG A 153 5.53 6.21 10.73
CA ARG A 153 6.01 5.06 11.50
C ARG A 153 6.39 5.42 12.94
N LEU A 154 6.94 6.61 13.15
CA LEU A 154 7.39 7.07 14.48
C LEU A 154 6.22 7.30 15.44
N LYS A 155 5.04 7.65 14.93
CA LYS A 155 3.82 7.86 15.73
C LYS A 155 3.17 6.55 16.20
N GLY A 156 3.63 5.39 15.73
CA GLY A 156 3.03 4.09 16.05
C GLY A 156 1.89 3.71 15.10
N PRO A 157 1.08 2.69 15.45
CA PRO A 157 -0.05 2.23 14.63
C PRO A 157 -1.04 3.36 14.33
N ILE A 158 -1.33 3.57 13.05
CA ILE A 158 -2.17 4.65 12.55
C ILE A 158 -3.58 4.14 12.29
N ASP A 159 -4.57 4.90 12.75
CA ASP A 159 -5.97 4.70 12.41
C ASP A 159 -6.32 5.33 11.05
N CYS A 160 -7.25 4.71 10.31
CA CYS A 160 -7.60 5.13 8.95
C CYS A 160 -8.21 6.55 8.90
N GLU A 161 -9.08 6.90 9.85
CA GLU A 161 -9.69 8.23 9.90
C GLU A 161 -8.69 9.29 10.36
N SER A 162 -7.80 8.91 11.28
CA SER A 162 -6.69 9.74 11.72
C SER A 162 -5.74 10.07 10.55
N LEU A 163 -5.41 9.07 9.70
CA LEU A 163 -4.62 9.29 8.49
C LEU A 163 -5.30 10.29 7.54
N LYS A 164 -6.59 10.08 7.22
CA LYS A 164 -7.35 10.96 6.33
C LYS A 164 -7.42 12.40 6.84
N THR A 165 -7.57 12.57 8.16
CA THR A 165 -7.60 13.88 8.82
C THR A 165 -6.23 14.55 8.77
N ASP A 166 -5.17 13.84 9.16
CA ASP A 166 -3.80 14.35 9.19
C ASP A 166 -3.33 14.78 7.79
N ILE A 167 -3.58 13.98 6.76
CA ILE A 167 -3.19 14.33 5.39
C ILE A 167 -3.99 15.53 4.88
N SER A 168 -5.30 15.59 5.17
CA SER A 168 -6.14 16.72 4.76
C SER A 168 -5.68 18.03 5.38
N LEU A 169 -5.36 18.01 6.68
CA LEU A 169 -4.81 19.15 7.39
C LEU A 169 -3.44 19.56 6.84
N SER A 170 -2.57 18.58 6.56
CA SER A 170 -1.24 18.82 6.00
C SER A 170 -1.32 19.46 4.61
N CYS A 171 -2.21 18.97 3.74
CA CYS A 171 -2.50 19.57 2.44
C CYS A 171 -2.96 21.04 2.57
N SER A 172 -3.91 21.33 3.46
CA SER A 172 -4.39 22.70 3.66
C SER A 172 -3.29 23.64 4.18
N LYS A 173 -2.48 23.19 5.14
CA LYS A 173 -1.33 23.95 5.66
C LYS A 173 -0.26 24.18 4.59
N ALA A 174 0.01 23.17 3.76
CA ALA A 174 0.95 23.27 2.65
C ALA A 174 0.46 24.28 1.60
N GLU A 175 -0.82 24.25 1.25
CA GLU A 175 -1.44 25.19 0.32
C GLU A 175 -1.33 26.63 0.83
N GLU A 176 -1.70 26.88 2.08
CA GLU A 176 -1.54 28.20 2.71
C GLU A 176 -0.08 28.67 2.69
N LYS A 177 0.86 27.79 3.07
CA LYS A 177 2.29 28.11 3.09
C LYS A 177 2.80 28.48 1.70
N ILE A 178 2.45 27.71 0.66
CA ILE A 178 2.88 27.98 -0.73
C ILE A 178 2.24 29.28 -1.24
N LEU A 179 0.98 29.54 -0.91
CA LEU A 179 0.28 30.77 -1.29
C LEU A 179 0.88 32.02 -0.63
N ASN A 180 1.30 31.91 0.64
CA ASN A 180 1.87 33.02 1.40
C ASN A 180 3.36 33.28 1.14
N THR A 181 4.06 32.30 0.56
CA THR A 181 5.51 32.39 0.29
C THR A 181 5.79 32.50 -1.21
N TRP A 182 5.85 31.36 -1.90
CA TRP A 182 6.15 31.28 -3.32
C TRP A 182 5.19 32.12 -4.17
N TYR A 183 3.88 31.97 -4.00
CA TYR A 183 2.91 32.69 -4.83
C TYR A 183 2.96 34.21 -4.61
N GLN A 184 3.07 34.69 -3.37
CA GLN A 184 3.26 36.13 -3.09
C GLN A 184 4.54 36.67 -3.74
N ARG A 185 5.64 35.92 -3.70
CA ARG A 185 6.89 36.31 -4.38
C ARG A 185 6.70 36.40 -5.90
N VAL A 186 5.99 35.46 -6.50
CA VAL A 186 5.63 35.50 -7.92
C VAL A 186 4.80 36.74 -8.23
N ILE A 187 3.73 37.01 -7.49
CA ILE A 187 2.90 38.19 -7.70
C ILE A 187 3.73 39.48 -7.56
N SER A 188 4.56 39.58 -6.52
CA SER A 188 5.42 40.74 -6.30
C SER A 188 6.40 41.00 -7.46
N LEU A 189 6.83 39.96 -8.16
CA LEU A 189 7.70 40.06 -9.34
C LEU A 189 6.93 40.68 -10.51
N PHE A 190 5.71 40.21 -10.78
CA PHE A 190 4.92 40.65 -11.94
C PHE A 190 4.16 41.97 -11.73
N THR A 191 4.08 42.47 -10.49
CA THR A 191 3.60 43.83 -10.20
C THR A 191 4.64 44.91 -10.57
N GLN A 192 5.91 44.55 -10.75
CA GLN A 192 6.96 45.51 -11.12
C GLN A 192 6.89 45.87 -12.61
N GLU A 193 7.04 47.16 -12.95
CA GLU A 193 7.04 47.61 -14.36
C GLU A 193 8.13 46.95 -15.21
N ALA A 194 9.24 46.53 -14.59
CA ALA A 194 10.32 45.84 -15.27
C ALA A 194 9.98 44.39 -15.68
N ALA A 195 8.91 43.79 -15.13
CA ALA A 195 8.60 42.38 -15.31
C ALA A 195 8.24 42.01 -16.75
N SER A 196 7.58 42.92 -17.47
CA SER A 196 7.22 42.83 -18.90
C SER A 196 8.11 43.70 -19.78
N SER A 197 9.26 44.16 -19.28
CA SER A 197 10.17 45.01 -20.04
C SER A 197 10.65 44.31 -21.32
N GLY A 198 10.37 44.91 -22.48
CA GLY A 198 10.70 44.33 -23.79
C GLY A 198 9.61 43.43 -24.38
N VAL A 199 8.46 43.28 -23.71
CA VAL A 199 7.27 42.59 -24.24
C VAL A 199 6.32 43.63 -24.84
N ASN A 200 5.93 43.45 -26.10
CA ASN A 200 4.96 44.32 -26.75
C ASN A 200 3.53 44.01 -26.30
N LEU A 201 2.62 44.99 -26.42
CA LEU A 201 1.21 44.83 -26.02
C LEU A 201 0.50 43.68 -26.75
N ASP A 202 0.82 43.43 -28.02
CA ASP A 202 0.28 42.33 -28.82
C ASP A 202 0.78 40.94 -28.38
N GLN A 203 1.81 40.88 -27.53
CA GLN A 203 2.41 39.64 -27.06
C GLN A 203 2.07 39.33 -25.59
N LEU A 204 1.37 40.21 -24.88
CA LEU A 204 1.06 40.05 -23.45
C LEU A 204 0.34 38.74 -23.14
N ASP A 205 -0.64 38.34 -23.96
CA ASP A 205 -1.37 37.08 -23.77
C ASP A 205 -0.43 35.87 -23.85
N SER A 206 0.47 35.86 -24.84
CA SER A 206 1.46 34.78 -25.00
C SER A 206 2.49 34.78 -23.87
N PHE A 207 2.86 35.96 -23.36
CA PHE A 207 3.76 36.11 -22.22
C PHE A 207 3.14 35.53 -20.95
N TYR A 208 1.92 35.94 -20.59
CA TYR A 208 1.24 35.41 -19.41
C TYR A 208 0.84 33.95 -19.55
N SER A 209 0.59 33.46 -20.77
CA SER A 209 0.42 32.02 -21.03
C SER A 209 1.71 31.24 -20.72
N CYS A 210 2.89 31.80 -21.04
CA CYS A 210 4.18 31.22 -20.65
C CYS A 210 4.34 31.20 -19.11
N VAL A 211 4.04 32.31 -18.43
CA VAL A 211 4.07 32.39 -16.96
C VAL A 211 3.18 31.31 -16.33
N ALA A 212 1.92 31.23 -16.76
CA ALA A 212 0.97 30.25 -16.25
C ALA A 212 1.43 28.81 -16.52
N THR A 213 2.02 28.55 -17.69
CA THR A 213 2.58 27.23 -18.02
C THR A 213 3.75 26.86 -17.11
N LEU A 214 4.68 27.80 -16.87
CA LEU A 214 5.83 27.58 -16.00
C LEU A 214 5.40 27.31 -14.55
N MET A 215 4.51 28.14 -14.01
CA MET A 215 3.93 27.93 -12.67
C MET A 215 3.21 26.59 -12.57
N THR A 216 2.41 26.25 -13.58
CA THR A 216 1.71 24.96 -13.65
C THR A 216 2.69 23.78 -13.59
N ASN A 217 3.80 23.84 -14.34
CA ASN A 217 4.80 22.78 -14.34
C ASN A 217 5.49 22.64 -12.98
N GLN A 218 5.82 23.75 -12.32
CA GLN A 218 6.42 23.73 -10.98
C GLN A 218 5.49 23.11 -9.93
N LEU A 219 4.21 23.47 -9.95
CA LEU A 219 3.22 22.91 -9.02
C LEU A 219 2.94 21.43 -9.34
N ARG A 220 2.82 21.05 -10.61
CA ARG A 220 2.66 19.64 -10.99
C ARG A 220 3.84 18.77 -10.57
N ASP A 221 5.06 19.24 -10.80
CA ASP A 221 6.27 18.54 -10.36
C ASP A 221 6.30 18.33 -8.83
N LEU A 222 5.92 19.36 -8.07
CA LEU A 222 5.77 19.25 -6.62
C LEU A 222 4.76 18.16 -6.22
N LEU A 223 3.57 18.14 -6.83
CA LEU A 223 2.53 17.15 -6.52
C LEU A 223 3.00 15.73 -6.89
N ILE A 224 3.63 15.55 -8.05
CA ILE A 224 4.15 14.25 -8.51
C ILE A 224 5.18 13.72 -7.52
N ARG A 225 6.17 14.55 -7.14
CA ARG A 225 7.20 14.14 -6.18
C ARG A 225 6.64 13.77 -4.81
N ASN A 226 5.58 14.43 -4.38
CA ASN A 226 4.91 14.08 -3.12
C ASN A 226 4.16 12.75 -3.19
N VAL A 227 3.53 12.44 -4.33
CA VAL A 227 2.94 11.11 -4.57
C VAL A 227 4.02 10.04 -4.62
N GLU A 228 5.12 10.28 -5.34
CA GLU A 228 6.25 9.36 -5.41
C GLU A 228 6.87 9.12 -4.03
N ALA A 229 7.05 10.18 -3.23
CA ALA A 229 7.56 10.08 -1.86
C ALA A 229 6.64 9.23 -0.96
N PHE A 230 5.32 9.38 -1.09
CA PHE A 230 4.36 8.56 -0.34
C PHE A 230 4.40 7.09 -0.78
N VAL A 231 4.39 6.83 -2.10
CA VAL A 231 4.46 5.46 -2.64
C VAL A 231 5.76 4.77 -2.22
N LYS A 232 6.87 5.51 -2.14
CA LYS A 232 8.18 4.99 -1.72
C LYS A 232 8.18 4.43 -0.29
N LEU A 233 7.27 4.88 0.60
CA LEU A 233 7.14 4.28 1.94
C LEU A 233 6.76 2.80 1.89
N PHE A 234 6.13 2.36 0.80
CA PHE A 234 5.65 1.01 0.58
C PHE A 234 6.61 0.17 -0.28
N ASP A 235 7.86 0.61 -0.43
CA ASP A 235 8.88 -0.13 -1.17
C ASP A 235 9.18 -1.47 -0.46
N PRO A 236 8.98 -2.63 -1.11
CA PRO A 236 9.30 -3.93 -0.51
C PRO A 236 10.77 -4.08 -0.10
N GLU A 237 11.68 -3.38 -0.78
CA GLU A 237 13.13 -3.44 -0.49
C GLU A 237 13.50 -2.58 0.74
N ASP A 238 12.69 -1.57 1.08
CA ASP A 238 12.88 -0.70 2.25
C ASP A 238 11.71 -0.81 3.23
N SER A 239 11.68 -1.95 3.93
CA SER A 239 10.70 -2.21 4.99
C SER A 239 10.86 -1.32 6.22
N SER A 240 11.85 -0.43 6.30
CA SER A 240 12.08 0.44 7.47
C SER A 240 11.15 1.66 7.50
N CYS A 241 10.59 2.05 6.35
CA CYS A 241 9.69 3.19 6.21
C CYS A 241 8.21 2.79 6.12
N LEU A 242 7.91 1.49 6.04
CA LEU A 242 6.54 0.96 5.90
C LEU A 242 5.63 1.46 7.04
N PRO A 243 4.51 2.15 6.73
CA PRO A 243 3.56 2.59 7.74
C PRO A 243 2.86 1.39 8.40
N LEU A 244 2.62 1.51 9.70
CA LEU A 244 1.92 0.51 10.51
C LEU A 244 0.48 0.98 10.74
N PHE A 245 -0.51 0.18 10.37
CA PHE A 245 -1.92 0.49 10.52
C PHE A 245 -2.56 -0.30 11.65
N LYS A 246 -3.43 0.35 12.41
CA LYS A 246 -4.22 -0.31 13.45
C LYS A 246 -5.41 -1.01 12.78
N MET A 247 -5.57 -2.30 13.08
CA MET A 247 -6.77 -3.07 12.76
C MET A 247 -7.20 -3.86 13.99
N GLU A 248 -8.45 -4.24 14.03
CA GLU A 248 -9.08 -4.95 15.13
C GLU A 248 -9.89 -6.12 14.58
N LEU A 249 -10.00 -7.20 15.34
CA LEU A 249 -11.02 -8.21 15.10
C LEU A 249 -12.19 -7.95 16.02
N ILE A 250 -13.38 -7.88 15.43
CA ILE A 250 -14.63 -7.63 16.15
C ILE A 250 -15.64 -8.75 15.88
N ILE A 251 -16.59 -8.90 16.79
CA ILE A 251 -17.75 -9.78 16.60
C ILE A 251 -18.87 -8.94 15.99
N GLY A 252 -19.17 -9.18 14.72
CA GLY A 252 -20.36 -8.65 14.05
C GLY A 252 -21.62 -9.41 14.50
N GLU A 253 -22.71 -9.36 13.73
CA GLU A 253 -23.97 -9.98 14.17
C GLU A 253 -23.87 -11.49 14.44
N LYS A 254 -23.19 -12.23 13.56
CA LYS A 254 -23.05 -13.70 13.63
C LYS A 254 -21.71 -14.23 13.10
N HIS A 255 -20.72 -13.36 12.97
CA HIS A 255 -19.40 -13.74 12.48
C HIS A 255 -18.33 -12.79 13.03
N VAL A 256 -17.09 -13.22 12.93
CA VAL A 256 -15.93 -12.38 13.25
C VAL A 256 -15.53 -11.64 11.98
N GLU A 257 -15.19 -10.36 12.08
CA GLU A 257 -14.75 -9.54 10.96
C GLU A 257 -13.63 -8.58 11.34
N PHE A 258 -12.95 -8.02 10.33
CA PHE A 258 -11.93 -6.99 10.52
C PHE A 258 -12.56 -5.60 10.62
N TYR A 259 -12.06 -4.81 11.55
CA TYR A 259 -12.37 -3.39 11.67
C TYR A 259 -11.08 -2.55 11.74
N PRO A 260 -10.86 -1.56 10.85
CA PRO A 260 -11.62 -1.34 9.63
C PRO A 260 -11.52 -2.55 8.69
N SER A 261 -12.45 -2.67 7.75
CA SER A 261 -12.40 -3.68 6.69
C SER A 261 -11.18 -3.45 5.78
N PHE A 262 -10.77 -4.48 5.03
CA PHE A 262 -9.67 -4.33 4.06
C PHE A 262 -9.96 -3.28 3.00
N GLN A 263 -11.22 -3.12 2.60
CA GLN A 263 -11.62 -2.10 1.65
C GLN A 263 -11.44 -0.70 2.24
N GLU A 264 -11.86 -0.47 3.48
CA GLU A 264 -11.71 0.82 4.16
C GLU A 264 -10.24 1.20 4.35
N LEU A 265 -9.38 0.23 4.70
CA LEU A 265 -7.94 0.43 4.78
C LEU A 265 -7.34 0.81 3.42
N GLU A 266 -7.70 0.07 2.36
CA GLU A 266 -7.25 0.36 1.00
C GLU A 266 -7.69 1.77 0.57
N GLU A 267 -8.96 2.11 0.79
CA GLU A 267 -9.52 3.43 0.50
C GLU A 267 -8.81 4.54 1.28
N ALA A 268 -8.48 4.33 2.56
CA ALA A 268 -7.76 5.30 3.38
C ALA A 268 -6.33 5.55 2.87
N ILE A 269 -5.61 4.51 2.45
CA ILE A 269 -4.26 4.65 1.88
C ILE A 269 -4.33 5.36 0.52
N LEU A 270 -5.25 4.95 -0.35
CA LEU A 270 -5.44 5.56 -1.67
C LEU A 270 -5.96 7.00 -1.59
N TYR A 271 -6.71 7.33 -0.53
CA TYR A 271 -7.16 8.68 -0.26
C TYR A 271 -6.00 9.68 -0.18
N VAL A 272 -4.84 9.29 0.35
CA VAL A 272 -3.65 10.15 0.43
C VAL A 272 -3.22 10.65 -0.95
N VAL A 273 -3.13 9.75 -1.94
CA VAL A 273 -2.76 10.11 -3.32
C VAL A 273 -3.79 11.07 -3.93
N ASN A 274 -5.08 10.78 -3.75
CA ASN A 274 -6.16 11.63 -4.24
C ASN A 274 -6.15 13.01 -3.58
N ARG A 275 -5.93 13.07 -2.26
CA ARG A 275 -5.90 14.31 -1.50
C ARG A 275 -4.72 15.20 -1.90
N ILE A 276 -3.54 14.61 -2.10
CA ILE A 276 -2.38 15.31 -2.66
C ILE A 276 -2.74 15.88 -4.05
N GLY A 277 -3.34 15.08 -4.93
CA GLY A 277 -3.77 15.53 -6.26
C GLY A 277 -4.82 16.65 -6.27
N GLN A 278 -5.62 16.77 -5.21
CA GLN A 278 -6.61 17.83 -5.02
C GLN A 278 -6.03 19.10 -4.39
N THR A 279 -4.76 19.10 -3.98
CA THR A 279 -4.11 20.28 -3.39
C THR A 279 -3.73 21.27 -4.50
N LEU A 280 -3.77 22.58 -4.20
CA LEU A 280 -3.35 23.67 -5.11
C LEU A 280 -4.19 23.83 -6.40
N GLN A 281 -5.39 23.27 -6.48
CA GLN A 281 -6.21 23.33 -7.70
C GLN A 281 -6.84 24.71 -7.99
N ASN A 282 -6.84 25.60 -6.99
CA ASN A 282 -7.49 26.92 -7.07
C ASN A 282 -6.49 28.08 -7.15
N VAL A 283 -5.21 27.81 -7.43
CA VAL A 283 -4.20 28.86 -7.56
C VAL A 283 -4.49 29.70 -8.80
N GLN A 284 -4.71 31.00 -8.63
CA GLN A 284 -5.00 31.91 -9.74
C GLN A 284 -3.79 32.10 -10.66
N THR A 285 -4.04 32.35 -11.95
CA THR A 285 -3.00 32.82 -12.87
C THR A 285 -2.60 34.25 -12.53
N VAL A 286 -1.32 34.60 -12.70
CA VAL A 286 -0.82 35.96 -12.45
C VAL A 286 -1.62 37.02 -13.21
N HIS A 287 -1.90 36.78 -14.50
CA HIS A 287 -2.70 37.69 -15.32
C HIS A 287 -4.10 37.90 -14.75
N SER A 288 -4.77 36.81 -14.35
CA SER A 288 -6.09 36.88 -13.74
C SER A 288 -6.06 37.63 -12.41
N TRP A 289 -5.05 37.39 -11.58
CA TRP A 289 -4.90 38.09 -10.30
C TRP A 289 -4.73 39.59 -10.51
N LEU A 290 -3.87 40.00 -11.45
CA LEU A 290 -3.64 41.42 -11.79
C LEU A 290 -4.88 42.09 -12.40
N ALA A 291 -5.66 41.35 -13.21
CA ALA A 291 -6.86 41.84 -13.88
C ALA A 291 -8.15 41.73 -13.05
N GLY A 292 -8.10 41.15 -11.84
CA GLY A 292 -9.29 40.88 -11.03
C GLY A 292 -10.22 39.79 -11.61
N GLY A 293 -9.69 38.87 -12.42
CA GLY A 293 -10.41 37.72 -12.96
C GLY A 293 -10.39 36.49 -12.05
N MET A 294 -10.91 35.36 -12.55
CA MET A 294 -11.00 34.09 -11.80
C MET A 294 -10.30 32.88 -12.45
N ALA A 295 -9.43 33.07 -13.45
CA ALA A 295 -8.76 31.97 -14.13
C ALA A 295 -7.65 31.34 -13.26
N THR A 296 -7.71 30.02 -13.08
CA THR A 296 -6.77 29.23 -12.27
C THR A 296 -5.77 28.43 -13.09
N LEU A 297 -4.68 28.01 -12.44
CA LEU A 297 -3.68 27.10 -12.97
C LEU A 297 -4.24 25.68 -13.06
N ARG A 298 -3.85 24.96 -14.12
CA ARG A 298 -4.27 23.57 -14.35
C ARG A 298 -3.26 22.62 -13.69
N THR A 299 -3.36 22.44 -12.39
CA THR A 299 -2.40 21.65 -11.59
C THR A 299 -2.82 20.19 -11.41
N GLU A 300 -3.73 19.68 -12.24
CA GLU A 300 -4.20 18.29 -12.11
C GLU A 300 -3.02 17.33 -12.31
N LEU A 301 -2.96 16.31 -11.45
CA LEU A 301 -1.98 15.24 -11.60
C LEU A 301 -2.21 14.48 -12.92
N PRO A 302 -1.15 14.14 -13.66
CA PRO A 302 -1.30 13.33 -14.86
C PRO A 302 -1.91 11.96 -14.53
N THR A 303 -2.84 11.50 -15.37
CA THR A 303 -3.57 10.23 -15.15
C THR A 303 -2.64 9.03 -14.99
N HIS A 304 -1.54 8.97 -15.74
CA HIS A 304 -0.57 7.88 -15.65
C HIS A 304 0.11 7.79 -14.28
N VAL A 305 0.33 8.92 -13.59
CA VAL A 305 0.91 8.95 -12.24
C VAL A 305 -0.08 8.41 -11.22
N ILE A 306 -1.35 8.82 -11.30
CA ILE A 306 -2.41 8.32 -10.40
C ILE A 306 -2.59 6.81 -10.58
N VAL A 307 -2.66 6.34 -11.83
CA VAL A 307 -2.83 4.92 -12.16
C VAL A 307 -1.64 4.10 -11.66
N TRP A 308 -0.41 4.58 -11.87
CA TRP A 308 0.80 3.93 -11.37
C TRP A 308 0.80 3.85 -9.84
N ALA A 309 0.61 4.98 -9.15
CA ALA A 309 0.63 5.05 -7.68
C ALA A 309 -0.44 4.14 -7.06
N THR A 310 -1.67 4.21 -7.58
CA THR A 310 -2.79 3.37 -7.11
C THR A 310 -2.51 1.89 -7.33
N SER A 311 -1.97 1.52 -8.50
CA SER A 311 -1.69 0.12 -8.81
C SER A 311 -0.55 -0.44 -7.95
N ALA A 312 0.49 0.37 -7.71
CA ALA A 312 1.61 0.03 -6.85
C ALA A 312 1.15 -0.19 -5.40
N LEU A 313 0.39 0.77 -4.85
CA LEU A 313 -0.14 0.68 -3.48
C LEU A 313 -1.08 -0.51 -3.31
N LYS A 314 -2.06 -0.70 -4.21
CA LYS A 314 -2.98 -1.86 -4.16
C LYS A 314 -2.23 -3.19 -4.17
N LYS A 315 -1.14 -3.29 -4.92
CA LYS A 315 -0.31 -4.50 -4.94
C LYS A 315 0.30 -4.74 -3.56
N VAL A 316 1.01 -3.75 -3.01
CA VAL A 316 1.70 -3.89 -1.71
C VAL A 316 0.71 -4.13 -0.58
N ILE A 317 -0.46 -3.47 -0.59
CA ILE A 317 -1.53 -3.68 0.40
C ILE A 317 -1.99 -5.14 0.39
N ARG A 318 -2.31 -5.69 -0.80
CA ARG A 318 -2.74 -7.10 -0.90
C ARG A 318 -1.68 -8.06 -0.36
N ASP A 319 -0.42 -7.85 -0.76
CA ASP A 319 0.69 -8.72 -0.36
C ASP A 319 0.89 -8.69 1.18
N ASN A 320 0.73 -7.52 1.81
CA ASN A 320 0.85 -7.37 3.27
C ASN A 320 -0.37 -7.85 4.06
N LEU A 321 -1.54 -8.01 3.42
CA LEU A 321 -2.77 -8.48 4.07
C LEU A 321 -2.91 -10.00 4.07
N GLU A 322 -2.04 -10.75 3.39
CA GLU A 322 -2.12 -12.21 3.34
C GLU A 322 -1.91 -12.85 4.72
N GLY A 323 -0.90 -12.41 5.47
CA GLY A 323 -0.64 -12.88 6.84
C GLY A 323 -1.80 -12.63 7.81
N PRO A 324 -2.34 -11.40 7.89
CA PRO A 324 -3.55 -11.12 8.66
C PRO A 324 -4.74 -12.01 8.27
N LYS A 325 -4.97 -12.27 6.98
CA LYS A 325 -6.06 -13.14 6.51
C LYS A 325 -5.89 -14.57 6.98
N GLU A 326 -4.71 -15.15 6.78
CA GLU A 326 -4.43 -16.53 7.22
C GLU A 326 -4.62 -16.68 8.73
N TYR A 327 -4.16 -15.69 9.51
CA TYR A 327 -4.37 -15.67 10.96
C TYR A 327 -5.86 -15.63 11.30
N PHE A 328 -6.63 -14.77 10.64
CA PHE A 328 -8.07 -14.65 10.82
C PHE A 328 -8.80 -15.95 10.47
N GLU A 329 -8.49 -16.58 9.35
CA GLU A 329 -9.10 -17.85 8.93
C GLU A 329 -8.86 -18.97 9.94
N ASN A 330 -7.64 -19.08 10.47
CA ASN A 330 -7.32 -20.03 11.53
C ASN A 330 -8.12 -19.72 12.82
N TYR A 331 -8.26 -18.44 13.16
CA TYR A 331 -9.01 -18.01 14.35
C TYR A 331 -10.51 -18.34 14.23
N VAL A 332 -11.11 -18.03 13.07
CA VAL A 332 -12.50 -18.35 12.74
C VAL A 332 -12.71 -19.86 12.71
N GLY A 333 -11.77 -20.63 12.14
CA GLY A 333 -11.85 -22.10 12.12
C GLY A 333 -11.88 -22.72 13.53
N ARG A 334 -11.18 -22.12 14.50
CA ARG A 334 -11.12 -22.62 15.89
C ARG A 334 -12.30 -22.19 16.75
N TYR A 335 -12.74 -20.95 16.63
CA TYR A 335 -13.69 -20.35 17.58
C TYR A 335 -14.98 -19.80 16.95
N GLY A 336 -15.09 -19.79 15.62
CA GLY A 336 -16.25 -19.22 14.91
C GLY A 336 -17.59 -19.87 15.28
N TRP A 337 -17.57 -21.14 15.67
CA TRP A 337 -18.74 -21.90 16.11
C TRP A 337 -19.39 -21.34 17.40
N LEU A 338 -18.67 -20.50 18.16
CA LEU A 338 -19.21 -19.76 19.32
C LEU A 338 -20.05 -18.55 18.93
N VAL A 339 -20.07 -18.16 17.66
CA VAL A 339 -20.72 -16.94 17.17
C VAL A 339 -21.75 -17.25 16.08
N ASP A 340 -21.48 -18.22 15.21
CA ASP A 340 -22.33 -18.56 14.05
C ASP A 340 -23.66 -19.27 14.41
N GLY A 341 -23.88 -19.57 15.70
CA GLY A 341 -25.05 -20.27 16.21
C GLY A 341 -24.88 -21.79 16.34
N THR A 342 -23.74 -22.35 15.93
CA THR A 342 -23.45 -23.78 16.05
C THR A 342 -23.40 -24.23 17.51
N ALA A 343 -22.78 -23.44 18.40
CA ALA A 343 -22.78 -23.72 19.84
C ALA A 343 -24.20 -23.79 20.41
N GLN A 344 -25.05 -22.83 20.05
CA GLN A 344 -26.45 -22.79 20.48
C GLN A 344 -27.22 -24.02 20.00
N ALA A 345 -27.10 -24.38 18.72
CA ALA A 345 -27.74 -25.58 18.17
C ALA A 345 -27.21 -26.88 18.79
N ARG A 346 -25.94 -26.92 19.20
CA ARG A 346 -25.35 -28.06 19.92
C ARG A 346 -25.96 -28.20 21.32
N ILE A 347 -26.16 -27.09 22.02
CA ILE A 347 -26.83 -27.08 23.34
C ILE A 347 -28.29 -27.52 23.21
N GLU A 348 -29.03 -26.96 22.25
CA GLU A 348 -30.44 -27.33 22.03
C GLU A 348 -30.61 -28.82 21.70
N ARG A 349 -29.70 -29.38 20.90
CA ARG A 349 -29.70 -30.82 20.59
C ARG A 349 -29.40 -31.67 21.82
N PHE A 350 -28.43 -31.25 22.62
CA PHE A 350 -28.11 -31.90 23.90
C PHE A 350 -29.32 -31.85 24.84
N GLU A 351 -29.99 -30.70 24.96
CA GLU A 351 -31.17 -30.58 25.82
C GLU A 351 -32.40 -31.36 25.35
N ALA A 352 -32.47 -31.74 24.07
CA ALA A 352 -33.54 -32.57 23.54
C ALA A 352 -33.43 -34.06 23.97
N GLU A 353 -32.24 -34.48 24.41
CA GLU A 353 -31.95 -35.84 24.86
C GLU A 353 -31.88 -35.90 26.40
N GLN A 354 -32.00 -37.11 26.97
CA GLN A 354 -31.79 -37.30 28.41
C GLN A 354 -30.30 -37.53 28.68
N HIS A 355 -29.70 -36.63 29.46
CA HIS A 355 -28.31 -36.72 29.86
C HIS A 355 -28.13 -36.77 31.37
N SER A 356 -27.06 -37.44 31.78
CA SER A 356 -26.61 -37.52 33.17
C SER A 356 -25.94 -36.22 33.62
N PHE A 357 -25.85 -36.03 34.93
CA PHE A 357 -25.13 -34.91 35.52
C PHE A 357 -23.69 -34.81 35.06
N GLY A 358 -22.99 -35.94 35.01
CA GLY A 358 -21.59 -36.00 34.58
C GLY A 358 -21.41 -35.50 33.15
N GLU A 359 -22.37 -35.78 32.26
CA GLU A 359 -22.34 -35.30 30.89
C GLU A 359 -22.58 -33.79 30.80
N TYR A 360 -23.55 -33.25 31.55
CA TYR A 360 -23.72 -31.78 31.65
C TYR A 360 -22.47 -31.11 32.20
N THR A 361 -21.88 -31.69 33.24
CA THR A 361 -20.66 -31.18 33.91
C THR A 361 -19.51 -31.11 32.92
N ALA A 362 -19.24 -32.20 32.20
CA ALA A 362 -18.21 -32.25 31.19
C ALA A 362 -18.43 -31.21 30.07
N PHE A 363 -19.68 -30.99 29.67
CA PHE A 363 -20.01 -30.03 28.62
C PHE A 363 -19.87 -28.57 29.11
N ILE A 364 -20.23 -28.29 30.36
CA ILE A 364 -19.99 -26.98 31.01
C ILE A 364 -18.48 -26.71 31.12
N ASP A 365 -17.71 -27.71 31.56
CA ASP A 365 -16.26 -27.61 31.72
C ASP A 365 -15.55 -27.37 30.38
N GLU A 366 -16.07 -27.94 29.28
CA GLU A 366 -15.58 -27.66 27.92
C GLU A 366 -15.64 -26.15 27.60
N PHE A 367 -16.75 -25.48 27.88
CA PHE A 367 -16.90 -24.04 27.66
C PHE A 367 -16.00 -23.21 28.58
N PHE A 368 -15.81 -23.61 29.84
CA PHE A 368 -14.89 -22.91 30.75
C PHE A 368 -13.42 -23.09 30.36
N ALA A 369 -13.03 -24.28 29.92
CA ALA A 369 -11.71 -24.54 29.38
C ALA A 369 -11.45 -23.66 28.14
N LEU A 370 -12.43 -23.60 27.23
CA LEU A 370 -12.36 -22.77 26.02
C LEU A 370 -12.24 -21.28 26.35
N LYS A 371 -13.02 -20.79 27.33
CA LYS A 371 -12.90 -19.42 27.84
C LYS A 371 -11.47 -19.13 28.31
N LYS A 372 -10.88 -20.03 29.09
CA LYS A 372 -9.51 -19.88 29.60
C LYS A 372 -8.47 -19.91 28.48
N GLU A 373 -8.65 -20.79 27.51
CA GLU A 373 -7.82 -20.86 26.30
C GLU A 373 -7.86 -19.56 25.51
N ILE A 374 -9.05 -19.05 25.18
CA ILE A 374 -9.23 -17.79 24.44
C ILE A 374 -8.56 -16.62 25.16
N MET A 375 -8.74 -16.52 26.48
CA MET A 375 -8.14 -15.44 27.27
C MET A 375 -6.61 -15.52 27.34
N SER A 376 -6.02 -16.70 27.10
CA SER A 376 -4.57 -16.89 27.07
C SER A 376 -3.92 -16.49 25.73
N LEU A 377 -4.71 -16.24 24.68
CA LEU A 377 -4.21 -15.85 23.37
C LEU A 377 -3.61 -14.43 23.39
N PRO A 378 -2.64 -14.13 22.50
CA PRO A 378 -2.06 -12.80 22.39
C PRO A 378 -3.12 -11.72 22.14
N GLU A 379 -2.98 -10.58 22.82
CA GLU A 379 -3.86 -9.41 22.64
C GLU A 379 -3.58 -8.71 21.30
N VAL A 380 -2.30 -8.48 21.01
CA VAL A 380 -1.86 -7.73 19.82
C VAL A 380 -0.91 -8.57 19.00
N ILE A 381 -1.14 -8.59 17.69
CA ILE A 381 -0.33 -9.33 16.72
C ILE A 381 0.25 -8.35 15.71
N HIS A 382 1.55 -8.43 15.53
CA HIS A 382 2.30 -7.51 14.68
C HIS A 382 2.64 -8.17 13.35
N PHE A 383 2.08 -7.63 12.28
CA PHE A 383 2.46 -7.88 10.89
C PHE A 383 3.24 -6.67 10.35
N PRO A 384 3.93 -6.78 9.19
CA PRO A 384 4.76 -5.70 8.68
C PRO A 384 4.03 -4.36 8.51
N MET A 385 2.80 -4.40 7.99
CA MET A 385 1.96 -3.22 7.75
C MET A 385 0.80 -3.10 8.75
N ILE A 386 0.47 -4.16 9.49
CA ILE A 386 -0.74 -4.23 10.33
C ILE A 386 -0.40 -4.54 11.79
N CYS A 387 -0.94 -3.74 12.71
CA CYS A 387 -1.02 -4.03 14.13
C CYS A 387 -2.44 -4.48 14.45
N LEU A 388 -2.65 -5.80 14.59
CA LEU A 388 -3.96 -6.40 14.78
C LEU A 388 -4.27 -6.57 16.27
N ASN A 389 -5.27 -5.84 16.76
CA ASN A 389 -5.80 -5.97 18.12
C ASN A 389 -6.94 -7.01 18.15
N CYS A 390 -6.82 -7.98 19.04
CA CYS A 390 -7.80 -9.05 19.23
C CYS A 390 -8.52 -8.97 20.58
N GLU A 391 -8.31 -7.94 21.39
CA GLU A 391 -8.84 -7.87 22.76
C GLU A 391 -10.37 -7.94 22.80
N ASP A 392 -11.05 -7.11 22.00
CA ASP A 392 -12.50 -7.08 21.97
C ASP A 392 -13.09 -8.42 21.49
N LEU A 393 -12.48 -9.04 20.48
CA LEU A 393 -12.84 -10.38 20.05
C LEU A 393 -12.65 -11.42 21.17
N LYS A 394 -11.50 -11.41 21.84
CA LYS A 394 -11.21 -12.35 22.94
C LYS A 394 -12.24 -12.22 24.05
N GLN A 395 -12.53 -10.99 24.48
CA GLN A 395 -13.54 -10.71 25.50
C GLN A 395 -14.92 -11.18 25.05
N GLY A 396 -15.29 -10.88 23.80
CA GLY A 396 -16.58 -11.30 23.22
C GLY A 396 -16.74 -12.82 23.16
N LEU A 397 -15.74 -13.55 22.67
CA LEU A 397 -15.78 -15.03 22.60
C LEU A 397 -15.76 -15.68 23.99
N ALA A 398 -14.93 -15.17 24.90
CA ALA A 398 -14.91 -15.62 26.29
C ALA A 398 -16.26 -15.36 26.99
N GLY A 399 -16.90 -14.23 26.67
CA GLY A 399 -18.26 -13.89 27.07
C GLY A 399 -19.29 -14.90 26.55
N ASN A 400 -19.24 -15.23 25.25
CA ASN A 400 -20.14 -16.21 24.63
C ASN A 400 -19.97 -17.60 25.25
N ALA A 401 -18.74 -18.08 25.41
CA ALA A 401 -18.47 -19.37 26.06
C ALA A 401 -19.02 -19.40 27.50
N LYS A 402 -18.84 -18.31 28.27
CA LYS A 402 -19.43 -18.18 29.61
C LYS A 402 -20.96 -18.19 29.58
N ALA A 403 -21.57 -17.53 28.60
CA ALA A 403 -23.02 -17.48 28.45
C ALA A 403 -23.59 -18.88 28.14
N PHE A 404 -22.96 -19.63 27.25
CA PHE A 404 -23.34 -21.01 26.92
C PHE A 404 -23.20 -21.96 28.12
N ALA A 405 -22.09 -21.88 28.86
CA ALA A 405 -21.93 -22.61 30.12
C ALA A 405 -23.06 -22.29 31.10
N LYS A 406 -23.45 -21.02 31.20
CA LYS A 406 -24.53 -20.57 32.08
C LYS A 406 -25.89 -21.14 31.68
N ILE A 407 -26.21 -21.20 30.39
CA ILE A 407 -27.46 -21.81 29.91
C ILE A 407 -27.57 -23.27 30.40
N LEU A 408 -26.51 -24.06 30.22
CA LEU A 408 -26.46 -25.45 30.69
C LEU A 408 -26.57 -25.56 32.22
N MET A 409 -25.91 -24.66 32.97
CA MET A 409 -26.01 -24.61 34.44
C MET A 409 -27.41 -24.24 34.93
N ASP A 410 -28.06 -23.25 34.31
CA ASP A 410 -29.41 -22.86 34.70
C ASP A 410 -30.41 -24.00 34.39
N ARG A 411 -30.21 -24.72 33.27
CA ARG A 411 -31.01 -25.88 32.88
C ARG A 411 -30.86 -27.05 33.86
N ILE A 412 -29.64 -27.41 34.23
CA ILE A 412 -29.41 -28.54 35.14
C ILE A 412 -30.00 -28.24 36.53
N VAL A 413 -29.86 -27.01 37.02
CA VAL A 413 -30.47 -26.57 38.28
C VAL A 413 -31.99 -26.65 38.22
N ALA A 414 -32.61 -26.26 37.10
CA ALA A 414 -34.05 -26.37 36.92
C ALA A 414 -34.53 -27.83 36.93
N ASN A 415 -33.87 -28.72 36.18
CA ASN A 415 -34.18 -30.15 36.14
C ASN A 415 -34.09 -30.79 37.54
N TYR A 416 -33.07 -30.43 38.31
CA TYR A 416 -32.92 -30.92 39.68
C TYR A 416 -33.98 -30.42 40.64
N ARG A 417 -34.37 -29.14 40.54
CA ARG A 417 -35.47 -28.60 41.33
C ARG A 417 -36.76 -29.35 41.04
N GLU A 418 -37.06 -29.59 39.77
CA GLU A 418 -38.25 -30.34 39.36
C GLU A 418 -38.24 -31.78 39.87
N GLU A 419 -37.10 -32.49 39.77
CA GLU A 419 -36.98 -33.86 40.27
C GLU A 419 -37.08 -33.91 41.81
N ASN A 420 -36.49 -32.94 42.52
CA ASN A 420 -36.66 -32.82 43.97
C ASN A 420 -38.11 -32.57 44.38
N GLU A 421 -38.80 -31.66 43.68
CA GLU A 421 -40.23 -31.43 43.91
C GLU A 421 -41.07 -32.67 43.63
N LYS A 422 -40.71 -33.47 42.62
CA LYS A 422 -41.38 -34.72 42.30
C LYS A 422 -41.15 -35.77 43.39
N ILE A 423 -39.92 -35.92 43.88
CA ILE A 423 -39.59 -36.79 45.02
C ILE A 423 -40.42 -36.38 46.25
N CYS A 424 -40.46 -35.08 46.59
CA CYS A 424 -41.28 -34.57 47.69
C CYS A 424 -42.77 -34.88 47.52
N ARG A 425 -43.30 -34.71 46.30
CA ARG A 425 -44.69 -35.06 45.98
C ARG A 425 -44.97 -36.55 46.14
N GLU A 426 -44.05 -37.41 45.71
CA GLU A 426 -44.16 -38.87 45.90
C GLU A 426 -44.13 -39.26 47.38
N PHE A 427 -43.27 -38.63 48.20
CA PHE A 427 -43.26 -38.83 49.65
C PHE A 427 -44.55 -38.37 50.33
N GLU A 428 -45.08 -37.20 49.95
CA GLU A 428 -46.36 -36.72 50.49
C GLU A 428 -47.52 -37.62 50.08
N ALA A 429 -47.57 -38.10 48.84
CA ALA A 429 -48.59 -39.05 48.39
C ALA A 429 -48.54 -40.38 49.16
N ILE A 430 -47.34 -40.90 49.44
CA ILE A 430 -47.15 -42.08 50.29
C ILE A 430 -47.68 -41.81 51.70
N LYS A 431 -47.36 -40.65 52.27
CA LYS A 431 -47.81 -40.23 53.61
C LYS A 431 -49.34 -40.11 53.67
N GLU A 432 -49.97 -39.42 52.73
CA GLU A 432 -51.43 -39.29 52.69
C GLU A 432 -52.13 -40.66 52.60
N ARG A 433 -51.65 -41.54 51.70
CA ARG A 433 -52.23 -42.88 51.53
C ARG A 433 -52.01 -43.78 52.76
N ALA A 434 -50.89 -43.63 53.47
CA ALA A 434 -50.62 -44.36 54.71
C ALA A 434 -51.45 -43.84 55.91
N LEU A 435 -51.87 -42.57 55.89
CA LEU A 435 -52.67 -41.95 56.95
C LEU A 435 -54.18 -42.07 56.74
N LYS A 436 -54.65 -42.48 55.54
CA LYS A 436 -56.08 -42.70 55.26
C LYS A 436 -56.62 -43.83 56.14
N VAL A 437 -57.67 -43.54 56.92
CA VAL A 437 -58.37 -44.55 57.73
C VAL A 437 -59.22 -45.43 56.79
N PRO A 438 -59.03 -46.76 56.76
CA PRO A 438 -59.82 -47.64 55.89
C PRO A 438 -61.30 -47.68 56.32
N GLU A 439 -62.21 -47.60 55.35
CA GLU A 439 -63.67 -47.65 55.59
C GLU A 439 -64.24 -49.07 55.45
N SER A 440 -63.45 -50.01 54.91
CA SER A 440 -63.80 -51.42 54.75
C SER A 440 -62.65 -52.38 55.08
N THR A 441 -62.97 -53.65 55.36
CA THR A 441 -61.98 -54.71 55.58
C THR A 441 -61.14 -54.97 54.33
N GLU A 442 -61.71 -54.76 53.14
CA GLU A 442 -61.02 -54.88 51.85
C GLU A 442 -59.99 -53.75 51.66
N GLU A 443 -60.38 -52.49 51.93
CA GLU A 443 -59.45 -51.35 51.92
C GLU A 443 -58.33 -51.50 52.97
N MET A 444 -58.62 -52.12 54.12
CA MET A 444 -57.61 -52.39 55.15
C MET A 444 -56.53 -53.36 54.65
N VAL A 445 -56.92 -54.43 53.96
CA VAL A 445 -55.98 -55.43 53.40
C VAL A 445 -55.14 -54.80 52.27
N GLU A 446 -55.75 -54.00 51.39
CA GLU A 446 -55.04 -53.27 50.34
C GLU A 446 -54.02 -52.28 50.92
N THR A 447 -54.37 -51.55 51.97
CA THR A 447 -53.47 -50.58 52.61
C THR A 447 -52.28 -51.28 53.26
N ILE A 448 -52.48 -52.43 53.89
CA ILE A 448 -51.39 -53.25 54.47
C ILE A 448 -50.45 -53.78 53.37
N ALA A 449 -50.99 -54.25 52.24
CA ALA A 449 -50.20 -54.72 51.11
C ALA A 449 -49.37 -53.57 50.51
N TYR A 450 -49.98 -52.41 50.30
CA TYR A 450 -49.31 -51.21 49.79
C TYR A 450 -48.18 -50.73 50.71
N ILE A 451 -48.40 -50.63 52.04
CA ILE A 451 -47.36 -50.22 52.99
C ILE A 451 -46.17 -51.18 52.99
N LYS A 452 -46.43 -52.49 52.87
CA LYS A 452 -45.35 -53.49 52.73
C LYS A 452 -44.54 -53.27 51.45
N GLU A 453 -45.21 -53.02 50.34
CA GLU A 453 -44.56 -52.79 49.04
C GLU A 453 -43.74 -51.50 49.02
N VAL A 454 -44.29 -50.39 49.54
CA VAL A 454 -43.57 -49.11 49.65
C VAL A 454 -42.35 -49.23 50.56
N LYS A 455 -42.45 -49.96 51.69
CA LYS A 455 -41.28 -50.21 52.55
C LYS A 455 -40.21 -51.08 51.88
N ALA A 456 -40.62 -52.06 51.08
CA ALA A 456 -39.70 -52.98 50.43
C ALA A 456 -38.99 -52.36 49.21
N LYS A 457 -39.70 -51.55 48.40
CA LYS A 457 -39.19 -51.02 47.13
C LYS A 457 -39.29 -49.50 47.01
N GLY A 458 -40.45 -48.91 47.29
CA GLY A 458 -40.69 -47.48 47.06
C GLY A 458 -39.75 -46.53 47.82
N LEU A 459 -39.53 -46.79 49.11
CA LEU A 459 -38.61 -45.99 49.94
C LEU A 459 -37.13 -46.21 49.56
N GLN A 460 -36.78 -47.41 49.09
CA GLN A 460 -35.41 -47.68 48.62
C GLN A 460 -35.14 -46.96 47.29
N ASP A 461 -36.10 -46.97 46.36
CA ASP A 461 -36.02 -46.24 45.10
C ASP A 461 -35.91 -44.73 45.29
N LEU A 462 -36.78 -44.16 46.14
CA LEU A 462 -36.72 -42.74 46.51
C LEU A 462 -35.38 -42.38 47.18
N SER A 463 -34.85 -43.24 48.05
CA SER A 463 -33.55 -43.00 48.70
C SER A 463 -32.39 -43.04 47.71
N LEU A 464 -32.44 -43.90 46.69
CA LEU A 464 -31.45 -43.93 45.62
C LEU A 464 -31.51 -42.65 44.77
N ARG A 465 -32.72 -42.20 44.42
CA ARG A 465 -32.93 -40.94 43.67
C ARG A 465 -32.44 -39.72 44.45
N ILE A 466 -32.66 -39.67 45.77
CA ILE A 466 -32.12 -38.60 46.64
C ILE A 466 -30.59 -38.63 46.65
N LYS A 467 -29.95 -39.80 46.80
CA LYS A 467 -28.48 -39.90 46.79
C LYS A 467 -27.85 -39.42 45.48
N VAL A 468 -28.51 -39.71 44.35
CA VAL A 468 -28.12 -39.22 43.02
C VAL A 468 -28.34 -37.71 42.88
N ASN A 469 -29.15 -37.09 43.74
CA ASN A 469 -29.37 -35.64 43.76
C ASN A 469 -28.38 -34.93 44.72
N ASP A 470 -28.22 -35.45 45.94
CA ASP A 470 -27.36 -34.87 46.99
C ASP A 470 -25.87 -34.93 46.68
N GLY A 471 -25.38 -36.00 46.04
CA GLY A 471 -23.95 -36.19 45.76
C GLY A 471 -23.37 -35.16 44.78
N TYR A 472 -24.22 -34.45 44.04
CA TYR A 472 -23.82 -33.60 42.91
C TYR A 472 -24.13 -32.11 43.13
N PHE A 473 -25.08 -31.79 44.02
CA PHE A 473 -25.43 -30.41 44.42
C PHE A 473 -24.28 -29.68 45.16
N ILE A 474 -23.38 -30.43 45.81
CA ILE A 474 -22.28 -29.89 46.63
C ILE A 474 -21.07 -29.44 45.78
N LEU A 475 -20.93 -29.92 44.54
CA LEU A 475 -19.72 -29.67 43.73
C LEU A 475 -19.75 -28.38 42.91
N TYR A 476 -20.92 -27.82 42.57
CA TYR A 476 -21.04 -26.68 41.64
C TYR A 476 -21.66 -25.40 42.23
N LEU A 477 -22.18 -25.43 43.46
CA LEU A 477 -22.71 -24.25 44.15
C LEU A 477 -21.76 -23.67 45.21
N SER A 478 -20.52 -24.15 45.28
CA SER A 478 -19.47 -23.46 46.06
C SER A 478 -19.09 -22.16 45.33
N PRO A 479 -19.24 -20.97 45.93
CA PRO A 479 -19.17 -19.68 45.22
C PRO A 479 -17.78 -19.25 44.70
N ASP A 480 -16.77 -20.10 44.76
CA ASP A 480 -15.36 -19.72 44.56
C ASP A 480 -14.69 -20.46 43.37
N LEU A 481 -15.29 -20.36 42.18
CA LEU A 481 -14.67 -20.75 40.89
C LEU A 481 -14.96 -19.74 39.77
#